data_AF-A0A8J5TKM9-F1
#
_entry.id   AF-A0A8J5TKM9-F1
#
_cell.length_a   1.000
_cell.length_b   1.000
_cell.length_c   1.000
_cell.angle_alpha   90.00
_cell.angle_beta   90.00
_cell.angle_gamma   90.00
#
_symmetry.space_group_name_H-M   'P 1'
#
loop_
_entity.id
_entity.type
_entity.pdbx_description
1 polymer ?
#
loop_
_entity_poly.entity_id
_entity_poly.type
_entity_poly.pdbx_seq_one_letter_code
_entity_poly.pdbx_strand_id
1 'polypeptide(L)'
;MDTDMETLADETDNASDGGEAERLEAEAEAEASVLRDRLRLSVIKIATSEGHKVGMEVADPVVACIADLAYKSAEQLAKDVELFAQHAGRKSIKMEDVILIAHKNEHLMGLLRTFSQQLKGKEPSTERKRKKSSKKDDNVMQI
;
A
#
# COMPACT_ATOMS: atom_id res chain seq x y z
N MET A 1 60.91 12.20 -36.14
CA MET A 1 60.79 10.74 -36.16
C MET A 1 60.80 10.29 -34.71
N ASP A 2 59.86 10.78 -33.91
CA ASP A 2 58.42 10.42 -33.83
C ASP A 2 58.21 9.16 -32.99
N THR A 3 57.06 9.10 -32.30
CA THR A 3 56.54 8.12 -31.32
C THR A 3 57.11 8.30 -29.90
N ASP A 4 56.34 8.59 -28.83
CA ASP A 4 54.92 8.35 -28.48
C ASP A 4 54.36 9.56 -27.69
N MET A 5 53.19 10.15 -27.98
CA MET A 5 51.80 9.65 -27.93
C MET A 5 51.28 9.40 -26.50
N GLU A 6 50.46 10.36 -26.05
CA GLU A 6 49.33 10.24 -25.11
C GLU A 6 49.51 9.47 -23.79
N THR A 7 49.57 10.22 -22.69
CA THR A 7 48.95 9.78 -21.43
C THR A 7 47.67 10.59 -21.24
N LEU A 8 46.54 9.93 -21.53
CA LEU A 8 45.17 10.35 -21.29
C LEU A 8 45.00 11.03 -19.93
N ALA A 9 44.38 12.21 -19.95
CA ALA A 9 43.63 12.71 -18.82
C ALA A 9 42.42 11.79 -18.64
N ASP A 10 42.41 10.99 -17.58
CA ASP A 10 41.21 10.29 -17.11
C ASP A 10 40.38 11.32 -16.33
N GLU A 11 39.55 12.06 -17.06
CA GLU A 11 38.43 12.81 -16.51
C GLU A 11 37.43 11.78 -15.95
N THR A 12 37.54 11.54 -14.64
CA THR A 12 36.52 10.77 -13.93
C THR A 12 35.25 11.61 -13.81
N ASP A 13 34.34 11.39 -14.77
CA ASP A 13 32.94 11.80 -14.73
C ASP A 13 32.26 11.26 -13.46
N ASN A 14 32.28 12.05 -12.38
CA ASN A 14 31.57 11.76 -11.13
C ASN A 14 30.41 12.75 -10.87
N ALA A 15 29.78 13.27 -11.92
CA ALA A 15 28.80 14.35 -11.82
C ALA A 15 27.34 13.95 -12.12
N SER A 16 27.04 12.67 -12.42
CA SER A 16 25.70 12.28 -12.91
C SER A 16 24.78 11.58 -11.88
N ASP A 17 25.32 10.91 -10.86
CA ASP A 17 24.52 10.03 -9.97
C ASP A 17 23.68 10.82 -8.94
N GLY A 18 24.23 11.89 -8.36
CA GLY A 18 23.53 12.69 -7.36
C GLY A 18 22.32 13.46 -7.90
N GLY A 19 22.34 13.81 -9.19
CA GLY A 19 21.25 14.55 -9.83
C GLY A 19 20.02 13.70 -10.13
N GLU A 20 20.17 12.39 -10.35
CA GLU A 20 19.04 11.50 -10.58
C GLU A 20 18.31 11.14 -9.28
N ALA A 21 19.06 10.86 -8.21
CA ALA A 21 18.49 10.60 -6.88
C ALA A 21 17.69 11.81 -6.36
N GLU A 22 18.24 13.02 -6.45
CA GLU A 22 17.56 14.25 -6.00
C GLU A 22 16.28 14.52 -6.80
N ARG A 23 16.27 14.23 -8.10
CA ARG A 23 15.07 14.35 -8.95
C ARG A 23 13.99 13.35 -8.56
N LEU A 24 14.36 12.10 -8.30
CA LEU A 24 13.43 11.06 -7.85
C LEU A 24 12.82 11.39 -6.49
N GLU A 25 13.63 11.90 -5.56
CA GLU A 25 13.14 12.35 -4.26
C GLU A 25 12.19 13.55 -4.38
N ALA A 26 12.52 14.52 -5.25
CA ALA A 26 11.65 15.66 -5.51
C ALA A 26 10.30 15.25 -6.15
N GLU A 27 10.32 14.29 -7.07
CA GLU A 27 9.10 13.72 -7.67
C GLU A 27 8.26 13.00 -6.61
N ALA A 28 8.88 12.18 -5.76
CA ALA A 28 8.20 11.48 -4.67
C ALA A 28 7.58 12.47 -3.65
N GLU A 29 8.27 13.56 -3.32
CA GLU A 29 7.71 14.59 -2.42
C GLU A 29 6.55 15.34 -3.09
N ALA A 30 6.62 15.60 -4.40
CA ALA A 30 5.52 16.20 -5.14
C ALA A 30 4.28 15.28 -5.16
N GLU A 31 4.47 13.99 -5.39
CA GLU A 31 3.39 13.00 -5.29
C GLU A 31 2.82 12.91 -3.87
N ALA A 32 3.68 12.88 -2.86
CA ALA A 32 3.28 12.86 -1.46
C ALA A 32 2.47 14.10 -1.07
N SER A 33 2.84 15.28 -1.58
CA SER A 33 2.10 16.53 -1.40
C SER A 33 0.69 16.43 -1.99
N VAL A 34 0.56 15.95 -3.24
CA VAL A 34 -0.74 15.76 -3.89
C VAL A 34 -1.61 14.76 -3.10
N LEU A 35 -1.02 13.67 -2.60
CA LEU A 35 -1.73 12.68 -1.79
C LEU A 35 -2.20 13.28 -0.46
N ARG A 36 -1.35 14.08 0.21
CA ARG A 36 -1.66 14.76 1.47
C ARG A 36 -2.83 15.72 1.31
N ASP A 37 -2.86 16.49 0.22
CA ASP A 37 -3.96 17.40 -0.09
C ASP A 37 -5.29 16.67 -0.31
N ARG A 38 -5.26 15.56 -1.06
CA ARG A 38 -6.47 14.72 -1.28
C ARG A 38 -6.97 14.08 0.01
N LEU A 39 -6.04 13.59 0.85
CA LEU A 39 -6.37 13.04 2.16
C LEU A 39 -7.02 14.12 3.03
N ARG A 40 -6.44 15.33 3.07
CA ARG A 40 -6.97 16.46 3.83
C ARG A 40 -8.41 16.80 3.42
N LEU A 41 -8.70 16.89 2.11
CA LEU A 41 -10.06 17.13 1.63
C LEU A 41 -11.04 16.03 2.06
N SER A 42 -10.60 14.76 2.07
CA SER A 42 -11.42 13.64 2.52
C SER A 42 -11.69 13.70 4.03
N VAL A 43 -10.67 14.02 4.82
CA VAL A 43 -10.79 14.20 6.26
C VAL A 43 -11.73 15.35 6.61
N ILE A 44 -11.62 16.49 5.92
CA ILE A 44 -12.55 17.62 6.09
C ILE A 44 -14.00 17.17 5.88
N LYS A 45 -14.27 16.45 4.78
CA LYS A 45 -15.62 15.95 4.49
C LYS A 45 -16.15 15.01 5.56
N ILE A 46 -15.32 14.11 6.08
CA ILE A 46 -15.72 13.18 7.14
C ILE A 46 -15.96 13.94 8.45
N ALA A 47 -15.02 14.78 8.89
CA ALA A 47 -15.11 15.50 10.15
C ALA A 47 -16.32 16.44 10.19
N THR A 48 -16.57 17.19 9.11
CA THR A 48 -17.74 18.07 9.00
C THR A 48 -19.05 17.27 9.00
N SER A 49 -19.12 16.17 8.25
CA SER A 49 -20.26 15.26 8.27
C SER A 49 -20.55 14.69 9.67
N GLU A 50 -19.52 14.24 10.40
CA GLU A 50 -19.70 13.74 11.77
C GLU A 50 -20.12 14.84 12.74
N GLY A 51 -19.57 16.05 12.62
CA GLY A 51 -20.01 17.20 13.42
C GLY A 51 -21.50 17.51 13.19
N HIS A 52 -21.92 17.57 11.93
CA HIS A 52 -23.31 17.87 11.56
C HIS A 52 -24.30 16.85 12.11
N LYS A 53 -23.94 15.56 12.19
CA LYS A 53 -24.81 14.52 12.79
C LYS A 53 -25.09 14.77 14.28
N VAL A 54 -24.18 15.44 14.97
CA VAL A 54 -24.29 15.80 16.39
C VAL A 54 -24.80 17.24 16.56
N GLY A 55 -25.04 17.96 15.46
CA GLY A 55 -25.48 19.36 15.48
C GLY A 55 -24.37 20.34 15.89
N MET A 56 -23.10 20.00 15.66
CA MET A 56 -21.94 20.82 16.00
C MET A 56 -21.07 21.07 14.77
N GLU A 57 -20.38 22.22 14.74
CA GLU A 57 -19.34 22.50 13.73
C GLU A 57 -17.95 22.20 14.30
N VAL A 58 -17.08 21.63 13.47
CA VAL A 58 -15.69 21.35 13.84
C VAL A 58 -14.83 22.53 13.42
N ALA A 59 -14.08 23.11 14.35
CA ALA A 59 -13.22 24.25 14.06
C ALA A 59 -12.11 23.90 13.06
N ASP A 60 -11.80 24.81 12.14
CA ASP A 60 -10.79 24.60 11.08
C ASP A 60 -9.41 24.11 11.58
N PRO A 61 -8.84 24.66 12.68
CA PRO A 61 -7.58 24.16 13.21
C PRO A 61 -7.66 22.70 13.68
N VAL A 62 -8.81 22.29 14.23
CA VAL A 62 -9.04 20.92 14.70
C VAL A 62 -9.08 19.97 13.49
N VAL A 63 -9.78 20.36 12.43
CA VAL A 63 -9.84 19.54 11.20
C VAL A 63 -8.47 19.40 10.55
N ALA A 64 -7.66 20.47 10.53
CA ALA A 64 -6.28 20.42 10.07
C ALA A 64 -5.43 19.44 10.90
N CYS A 65 -5.52 19.50 12.23
CA CYS A 65 -4.83 18.57 13.12
C CYS A 65 -5.25 17.11 12.90
N ILE A 66 -6.56 16.85 12.68
CA ILE A 66 -7.05 15.50 12.38
C ILE A 66 -6.47 15.00 11.05
N ALA A 67 -6.36 15.88 10.03
CA ALA A 67 -5.77 15.50 8.75
C ALA A 67 -4.29 15.11 8.88
N ASP A 68 -3.51 15.90 9.62
CA ASP A 68 -2.10 15.59 9.88
C ASP A 68 -1.93 14.28 10.68
N LEU A 69 -2.80 14.08 11.68
CA LEU A 69 -2.81 12.86 12.47
C LEU A 69 -3.18 11.63 11.62
N ALA A 70 -4.17 11.76 10.74
CA ALA A 70 -4.58 10.69 9.83
C ALA A 70 -3.45 10.32 8.86
N TYR A 71 -2.73 11.31 8.32
CA TYR A 71 -1.57 11.07 7.46
C TYR A 71 -0.46 10.29 8.18
N LYS A 72 -0.05 10.76 9.36
CA LYS A 72 0.95 10.06 10.20
C LYS A 72 0.50 8.66 10.62
N SER A 73 -0.78 8.51 10.92
CA SER A 73 -1.36 7.22 11.25
C SER A 73 -1.29 6.26 10.06
N ALA A 74 -1.60 6.74 8.84
CA ALA A 74 -1.50 5.92 7.63
C ALA A 74 -0.06 5.44 7.37
N GLU A 75 0.95 6.29 7.61
CA GLU A 75 2.36 5.91 7.50
C GLU A 75 2.72 4.77 8.47
N GLN A 76 2.32 4.89 9.75
CA GLN A 76 2.58 3.85 10.73
C GLN A 76 1.84 2.55 10.39
N LEU A 77 0.58 2.66 9.98
CA LEU A 77 -0.23 1.52 9.56
C LEU A 77 0.40 0.78 8.38
N ALA A 78 0.96 1.50 7.40
CA ALA A 78 1.64 0.91 6.25
C ALA A 78 2.86 0.07 6.67
N LYS A 79 3.70 0.61 7.57
CA LYS A 79 4.86 -0.12 8.11
C LYS A 79 4.44 -1.36 8.88
N ASP A 80 3.40 -1.24 9.71
CA ASP A 80 2.91 -2.34 10.53
C ASP A 80 2.35 -3.49 9.66
N VAL A 81 1.52 -3.19 8.65
CA VAL A 81 0.96 -4.24 7.77
C VAL A 81 2.01 -4.91 6.90
N GLU A 82 3.03 -4.15 6.49
CA GLU A 82 4.18 -4.71 5.78
C GLU A 82 4.91 -5.72 6.67
N LEU A 83 5.22 -5.33 7.91
CA LEU A 83 5.88 -6.21 8.88
C LEU A 83 5.05 -7.46 9.19
N PHE A 84 3.72 -7.34 9.30
CA PHE A 84 2.85 -8.50 9.52
C PHE A 84 2.86 -9.48 8.33
N ALA A 85 2.81 -8.95 7.10
CA ALA A 85 2.91 -9.79 5.90
C ALA A 85 4.28 -10.48 5.81
N GLN A 86 5.36 -9.74 6.08
CA GLN A 86 6.73 -10.27 6.10
C GLN A 86 6.93 -11.34 7.18
N HIS A 87 6.41 -11.12 8.39
CA HIS A 87 6.46 -12.10 9.48
C HIS A 87 5.78 -13.42 9.10
N ALA A 88 4.71 -13.36 8.30
CA ALA A 88 4.04 -14.53 7.75
C ALA A 88 4.69 -15.11 6.48
N GLY A 89 5.89 -14.63 6.10
CA GLY A 89 6.61 -15.06 4.89
C GLY A 89 5.94 -14.67 3.58
N ARG A 90 5.09 -13.64 3.57
CA ARG A 90 4.32 -13.19 2.40
C ARG A 90 4.81 -11.83 1.91
N LYS A 91 4.72 -11.61 0.59
CA LYS A 91 4.95 -10.31 -0.06
C LYS A 91 3.66 -9.53 -0.36
N SER A 92 2.52 -10.11 -0.01
CA SER A 92 1.20 -9.54 -0.28
C SER A 92 0.38 -9.52 1.02
N ILE A 93 -0.16 -8.34 1.31
CA ILE A 93 -0.98 -8.04 2.48
C ILE A 93 -2.35 -8.71 2.33
N LYS A 94 -2.83 -9.33 3.41
CA LYS A 94 -4.14 -9.99 3.51
C LYS A 94 -4.99 -9.33 4.59
N MET A 95 -6.27 -9.69 4.62
CA MET A 95 -7.22 -9.18 5.63
C MET A 95 -6.78 -9.47 7.07
N GLU A 96 -6.11 -10.59 7.32
CA GLU A 96 -5.61 -10.92 8.66
C GLU A 96 -4.55 -9.92 9.15
N ASP A 97 -3.72 -9.38 8.25
CA ASP A 97 -2.72 -8.36 8.59
C ASP A 97 -3.40 -7.05 9.01
N VAL A 98 -4.48 -6.67 8.30
CA VAL A 98 -5.30 -5.49 8.64
C VAL A 98 -6.04 -5.67 9.97
N ILE A 99 -6.57 -6.86 10.23
CA ILE A 99 -7.24 -7.16 11.51
C ILE A 99 -6.24 -7.12 12.67
N LEU A 100 -4.99 -7.57 12.45
CA LEU A 100 -3.95 -7.60 13.47
C LEU A 100 -3.52 -6.19 13.93
N ILE A 101 -3.63 -5.17 13.07
CA ILE A 101 -3.43 -3.77 13.48
C ILE A 101 -4.29 -3.43 14.70
N ALA A 102 -5.55 -3.88 14.71
CA ALA A 102 -6.50 -3.55 15.76
C ALA A 102 -6.34 -4.38 17.04
N HIS A 103 -5.25 -5.14 17.22
CA HIS A 103 -5.05 -6.01 18.39
C HIS A 103 -5.07 -5.31 19.74
N LYS A 104 -4.79 -4.01 19.79
CA LYS A 104 -4.89 -3.23 21.05
C LYS A 104 -6.34 -2.89 21.42
N ASN A 105 -7.28 -3.07 20.50
CA ASN A 105 -8.69 -2.73 20.67
C ASN A 105 -9.57 -3.89 20.18
N GLU A 106 -9.93 -4.78 21.11
CA GLU A 106 -10.74 -5.98 20.84
C GLU A 106 -12.08 -5.66 20.16
N HIS A 107 -12.73 -4.56 20.54
CA HIS A 107 -13.98 -4.14 19.92
C HIS A 107 -13.77 -3.77 18.44
N LEU A 108 -12.74 -2.97 18.15
CA LEU A 108 -12.39 -2.61 16.78
C LEU A 108 -11.96 -3.84 15.97
N MET A 109 -11.19 -4.76 16.56
CA MET A 109 -10.82 -6.02 15.91
C MET A 109 -12.06 -6.85 15.53
N GLY A 110 -13.04 -6.95 16.43
CA GLY A 110 -14.31 -7.63 16.18
C GLY A 110 -15.11 -7.01 15.04
N LEU A 111 -15.17 -5.67 14.97
CA LEU A 111 -15.80 -4.95 13.85
C LEU A 111 -15.09 -5.26 12.52
N LEU A 112 -13.76 -5.23 12.49
CA LEU A 112 -12.98 -5.54 11.28
C LEU A 112 -13.16 -7.00 10.82
N ARG A 113 -13.23 -7.95 11.76
CA ARG A 113 -13.54 -9.36 11.43
C ARG A 113 -14.92 -9.50 10.78
N THR A 114 -15.92 -8.84 11.35
CA THR A 114 -17.28 -8.83 10.80
C THR A 114 -17.31 -8.22 9.40
N PHE A 115 -16.62 -7.09 9.21
CA PHE A 115 -16.52 -6.44 7.90
C PHE A 115 -15.82 -7.31 6.85
N SER A 116 -14.73 -7.99 7.22
CA SER A 116 -14.01 -8.95 6.36
C SER A 116 -14.92 -10.10 5.88
N GLN A 117 -15.79 -10.62 6.75
CA GLN A 117 -16.77 -11.66 6.37
C GLN A 117 -17.82 -11.13 5.38
N GLN A 118 -18.30 -9.90 5.57
CA GLN A 118 -19.28 -9.27 4.67
C GLN A 118 -18.70 -9.04 3.26
N LEU A 119 -17.41 -8.72 3.15
CA LEU A 119 -16.75 -8.58 1.85
C LEU A 119 -16.66 -9.92 1.11
N LYS A 120 -16.33 -11.01 1.80
CA LYS A 120 -16.28 -12.36 1.22
C LYS A 120 -17.64 -12.84 0.71
N GLY A 121 -18.73 -12.39 1.33
CA GLY A 121 -20.10 -12.70 0.89
C GLY A 121 -20.59 -11.89 -0.31
N LYS A 122 -19.89 -10.79 -0.67
CA LYS A 122 -20.25 -9.88 -1.78
C LYS A 122 -19.39 -10.06 -3.02
N GLU A 123 -18.23 -10.74 -2.94
CA GLU A 123 -17.49 -11.09 -4.15
C GLU A 123 -18.23 -12.17 -4.95
N PRO A 124 -18.49 -11.98 -6.26
CA PRO A 124 -18.96 -13.07 -7.09
C PRO A 124 -17.87 -14.14 -7.10
N SER A 125 -18.18 -15.32 -6.53
CA SER A 125 -17.29 -16.47 -6.48
C SER A 125 -16.64 -16.70 -7.86
N THR A 126 -15.35 -16.41 -8.00
CA THR A 126 -14.57 -16.72 -9.21
C THR A 126 -14.19 -18.19 -9.31
N GLU A 127 -14.87 -19.07 -8.55
CA GLU A 127 -14.79 -20.53 -8.67
C GLU A 127 -15.48 -21.06 -9.95
N ARG A 128 -15.09 -20.56 -11.12
CA ARG A 128 -15.27 -21.29 -12.37
C ARG A 128 -14.20 -22.38 -12.46
N LYS A 129 -14.52 -23.50 -11.82
CA LYS A 129 -14.19 -24.88 -12.23
C LYS A 129 -12.80 -25.11 -12.81
N ARG A 130 -11.80 -25.37 -11.97
CA ARG A 130 -10.71 -26.27 -12.36
C ARG A 130 -11.28 -27.70 -12.46
N LYS A 131 -11.64 -28.11 -13.68
CA LYS A 131 -11.94 -29.52 -14.01
C LYS A 131 -10.71 -30.38 -13.67
N LYS A 132 -10.82 -31.15 -12.59
CA LYS A 132 -9.88 -32.21 -12.22
C LYS A 132 -10.17 -33.46 -13.07
N SER A 133 -9.20 -33.82 -13.90
CA SER A 133 -8.86 -35.14 -14.47
C SER A 133 -9.95 -36.08 -15.01
N SER A 134 -9.87 -36.38 -16.31
CA SER A 134 -10.13 -37.73 -16.85
C SER A 134 -9.15 -38.02 -17.99
N LYS A 135 -8.00 -38.62 -17.65
CA LYS A 135 -7.05 -39.18 -18.62
C LYS A 135 -6.55 -40.52 -18.07
N LYS A 136 -7.12 -41.61 -18.61
CA LYS A 136 -6.73 -43.04 -18.58
C LYS A 136 -7.86 -43.81 -19.29
N ASP A 137 -7.67 -44.78 -20.17
CA ASP A 137 -6.48 -45.53 -20.57
C ASP A 137 -6.62 -45.96 -22.04
N ASP A 138 -5.46 -46.20 -22.66
CA ASP A 138 -5.21 -46.78 -23.98
C ASP A 138 -6.02 -48.06 -24.25
N ASN A 139 -6.71 -48.10 -25.39
CA ASN A 139 -7.21 -49.35 -25.97
C ASN A 139 -6.09 -49.98 -26.82
N VAL A 140 -5.26 -50.81 -26.20
CA VAL A 140 -4.34 -51.74 -26.89
C VAL A 140 -4.81 -53.17 -26.63
N MET A 141 -5.28 -53.79 -27.71
CA MET A 141 -5.28 -55.22 -28.07
C MET A 141 -5.22 -56.31 -26.97
N GLN A 142 -6.28 -57.13 -26.93
CA GLN A 142 -6.33 -58.56 -26.60
C GLN A 142 -7.78 -59.00 -26.90
N ILE A 143 -8.16 -60.01 -27.69
CA ILE A 143 -7.57 -61.23 -28.27
C ILE A 143 -8.24 -61.45 -29.64
#